data_AF-A0A6A6FMJ0-F1
#
_entry.id   AF-A0A6A6FMJ0-F1
#
_cell.length_a   1.000
_cell.length_b   1.000
_cell.length_c   1.000
_cell.angle_alpha   90.00
_cell.angle_beta   90.00
_cell.angle_gamma   90.00
#
_symmetry.space_group_name_H-M   'P 1'
#
loop_
_entity.id
_entity.type
_entity.pdbx_description
1 polymer ?
#
loop_
_entity_poly.entity_id
_entity_poly.type
_entity_poly.pdbx_seq_one_letter_code
_entity_poly.pdbx_strand_id
1 'polypeptide(L)'
;QVRHATLLRRPRRPYTFTQLVTLSDGSTFLHRTTNPAPVYRSSKDTKNSVMWNPSSQKLLNVEEDEAGRLRKFRQRFGRGYDAESMSDGEEVSFSRLLHML
;
A
#
# COMPACT_ATOMS: atom_id res chain seq x y z
N GLN A 1 -41.69 46.12 -17.67
CA GLN A 1 -42.19 44.74 -17.86
C GLN A 1 -41.34 43.79 -17.03
N VAL A 2 -41.89 43.20 -15.97
CA VAL A 2 -41.17 42.30 -15.05
C VAL A 2 -41.30 40.86 -15.55
N ARG A 3 -40.20 40.09 -15.61
CA ARG A 3 -40.23 38.69 -16.05
C ARG A 3 -40.30 37.76 -14.84
N HIS A 4 -41.34 36.93 -14.78
CA HIS A 4 -41.60 35.98 -13.70
C HIS A 4 -41.10 34.55 -14.00
N ALA A 5 -40.41 34.33 -15.13
CA ALA A 5 -39.95 33.01 -15.54
C ALA A 5 -38.45 32.82 -15.24
N THR A 6 -38.13 31.84 -14.38
CA THR A 6 -36.74 31.46 -14.05
C THR A 6 -36.29 30.30 -14.95
N LEU A 7 -35.13 30.45 -15.61
CA LEU A 7 -34.55 29.39 -16.42
C LEU A 7 -34.05 28.24 -15.54
N LEU A 8 -34.67 27.07 -15.63
CA LEU A 8 -34.14 25.84 -15.04
C LEU A 8 -33.10 25.21 -15.98
N ARG A 9 -31.82 25.29 -15.61
CA ARG A 9 -30.73 24.73 -16.42
C ARG A 9 -30.58 23.23 -16.19
N ARG A 10 -30.52 22.46 -17.27
CA ARG A 10 -30.21 21.02 -17.20
C ARG A 10 -28.72 20.82 -16.89
N PRO A 11 -28.35 19.90 -15.98
CA PRO A 11 -26.94 19.57 -15.72
C PRO A 11 -26.32 18.88 -16.94
N ARG A 12 -25.10 19.29 -17.32
CA ARG A 12 -24.30 18.62 -18.36
C ARG A 12 -23.58 17.44 -17.73
N ARG A 13 -23.86 16.22 -18.20
CA ARG A 13 -23.26 14.99 -17.70
C ARG A 13 -22.18 14.53 -18.68
N PRO A 14 -20.92 14.34 -18.25
CA PRO A 14 -19.88 13.79 -19.11
C PRO A 14 -20.17 12.32 -19.43
N TYR A 15 -19.56 11.83 -20.51
CA TYR A 15 -19.63 10.42 -20.86
C TYR A 15 -18.96 9.57 -19.77
N THR A 16 -19.57 8.42 -19.44
CA THR A 16 -19.01 7.48 -18.46
C THR A 16 -18.87 6.09 -19.03
N PHE A 17 -17.73 5.48 -18.75
CA PHE A 17 -17.39 4.11 -19.09
C PHE A 17 -17.66 3.19 -17.90
N THR A 18 -17.86 1.90 -18.20
CA THR A 18 -17.84 0.83 -17.20
C THR A 18 -16.42 0.29 -17.09
N GLN A 19 -15.81 0.46 -15.91
CA GLN A 19 -14.45 0.01 -15.65
C GLN A 19 -14.48 -1.16 -14.66
N LEU A 20 -13.71 -2.21 -14.96
CA LEU A 20 -13.44 -3.31 -14.06
C LEU A 20 -12.22 -2.95 -13.20
N VAL A 21 -12.44 -2.86 -11.90
CA VAL A 21 -11.38 -2.60 -10.91
C VAL A 21 -10.99 -3.92 -10.27
N THR A 22 -9.72 -4.30 -10.36
CA THR A 22 -9.14 -5.43 -9.62
C THR A 22 -8.37 -4.89 -8.42
N LEU A 23 -8.76 -5.31 -7.22
CA LEU A 23 -8.07 -5.00 -5.98
C LEU A 23 -6.88 -5.95 -5.76
N SER A 24 -6.05 -5.62 -4.77
CA SER A 24 -4.82 -6.32 -4.42
C SER A 24 -5.02 -7.77 -3.97
N ASP A 25 -6.21 -8.11 -3.45
CA ASP A 25 -6.62 -9.47 -3.09
C ASP A 25 -7.14 -10.29 -4.29
N GLY A 26 -7.20 -9.67 -5.48
CA GLY A 26 -7.77 -10.26 -6.69
C GLY A 26 -9.29 -10.11 -6.80
N SER A 27 -9.96 -9.53 -5.79
CA SER A 27 -11.39 -9.25 -5.89
C SER A 27 -11.67 -8.18 -6.94
N THR A 28 -12.82 -8.27 -7.60
CA THR A 28 -13.15 -7.42 -8.74
C THR A 28 -14.54 -6.79 -8.61
N PHE A 29 -14.66 -5.52 -8.96
CA PHE A 29 -15.96 -4.84 -9.06
C PHE A 29 -16.04 -3.95 -10.30
N LEU A 30 -17.27 -3.63 -10.70
CA LEU A 30 -17.55 -2.70 -11.80
C LEU A 30 -17.92 -1.33 -11.25
N HIS A 31 -17.32 -0.28 -11.79
CA HIS A 31 -17.60 1.12 -11.42
C HIS A 31 -17.79 2.01 -12.66
N ARG A 32 -18.60 3.06 -12.52
CA ARG A 32 -18.84 4.08 -13.56
C ARG A 32 -17.82 5.21 -13.45
N THR A 33 -16.86 5.24 -14.36
CA THR A 33 -15.77 6.25 -14.39
C THR A 33 -15.83 7.09 -15.67
N THR A 34 -15.13 8.22 -15.71
CA THR A 34 -14.88 8.97 -16.96
C THR A 34 -13.59 8.55 -17.66
N ASN A 35 -12.76 7.71 -17.01
CA ASN A 35 -11.53 7.17 -17.59
C ASN A 35 -11.86 6.14 -18.69
N PRO A 36 -11.27 6.26 -19.90
CA PRO A 36 -11.50 5.30 -20.98
C PRO A 36 -10.87 3.91 -20.73
N ALA A 37 -9.99 3.75 -19.75
CA ALA A 37 -9.32 2.48 -19.48
C ALA A 37 -10.32 1.41 -18.97
N PRO A 38 -10.48 0.26 -19.65
CA PRO A 38 -11.50 -0.74 -19.30
C PRO A 38 -11.17 -1.52 -18.02
N VAL A 39 -9.88 -1.70 -17.72
CA VAL A 39 -9.41 -2.45 -16.56
C VAL A 39 -8.45 -1.58 -15.75
N TYR A 40 -8.67 -1.50 -14.45
CA TYR A 40 -7.79 -0.83 -13.50
C TYR A 40 -7.32 -1.83 -12.45
N ARG A 41 -6.00 -1.92 -12.27
CA ARG A 41 -5.37 -2.77 -11.26
C ARG A 41 -4.80 -1.91 -10.15
N SER A 42 -5.29 -2.08 -8.93
CA SER A 42 -4.79 -1.33 -7.78
C SER A 42 -3.59 -2.03 -7.13
N SER A 43 -2.52 -1.29 -6.86
CA SER A 43 -1.35 -1.79 -6.14
C SER A 43 -1.34 -1.43 -4.65
N LYS A 44 -2.00 -0.34 -4.25
CA LYS A 44 -2.17 0.10 -2.84
C LYS A 44 -3.64 0.45 -2.64
N ASP A 45 -4.33 -0.30 -1.80
CA ASP A 45 -5.78 -0.19 -1.55
C ASP A 45 -6.14 -0.53 -0.10
N THR A 46 -7.43 -0.58 0.21
CA THR A 46 -7.92 -0.88 1.56
C THR A 46 -7.67 -2.34 1.98
N LYS A 47 -7.40 -3.25 1.04
CA LYS A 47 -7.14 -4.67 1.33
C LYS A 47 -5.69 -4.92 1.74
N ASN A 48 -4.75 -4.08 1.29
CA ASN A 48 -3.34 -4.20 1.66
C ASN A 48 -2.82 -3.09 2.59
N SER A 49 -3.68 -2.21 3.08
CA SER A 49 -3.31 -1.18 4.05
C SER A 49 -3.42 -1.69 5.50
N VAL A 50 -2.35 -1.49 6.29
CA VAL A 50 -2.30 -1.84 7.72
C VAL A 50 -3.42 -1.15 8.51
N MET A 51 -3.74 0.10 8.18
CA MET A 51 -4.78 0.88 8.85
C MET A 51 -6.16 0.24 8.74
N TRP A 52 -6.46 -0.38 7.60
CA TRP A 52 -7.77 -0.99 7.34
C TRP A 52 -7.85 -2.46 7.75
N ASN A 53 -6.71 -3.15 7.84
CA ASN A 53 -6.64 -4.56 8.24
C ASN A 53 -5.57 -4.78 9.34
N PRO A 54 -5.75 -4.21 10.55
CA PRO A 54 -4.73 -4.23 11.60
C PRO A 54 -4.49 -5.63 12.20
N SER A 55 -5.45 -6.54 12.07
CA SER A 55 -5.31 -7.94 12.53
C SER A 55 -4.45 -8.79 11.60
N SER A 56 -4.13 -8.31 10.39
CA SER A 56 -3.35 -9.08 9.42
C SER A 56 -1.86 -9.04 9.78
N GLN A 57 -1.38 -10.14 10.38
CA GLN A 57 0.03 -10.27 10.76
C GLN A 57 0.99 -10.18 9.56
N LYS A 58 0.52 -10.55 8.37
CA LYS A 58 1.27 -10.39 7.11
C LYS A 58 1.55 -8.93 6.79
N LEU A 59 0.69 -8.00 7.18
CA LEU A 59 0.85 -6.56 6.89
C LEU A 59 1.64 -5.85 7.98
N LEU A 60 1.56 -6.30 9.24
CA LEU A 60 2.30 -5.72 10.36
C LEU A 60 3.82 -5.87 10.24
N ASN A 61 4.27 -6.97 9.64
CA ASN A 61 5.70 -7.23 9.43
C ASN A 61 6.24 -6.66 8.11
N VAL A 62 5.43 -5.91 7.35
CA VAL A 62 5.90 -5.26 6.12
C VAL A 62 6.64 -3.99 6.50
N GLU A 63 7.95 -4.01 6.29
CA GLU A 63 8.79 -2.82 6.40
C GLU A 63 8.38 -1.79 5.32
N GLU A 64 7.59 -0.80 5.70
CA GLU A 64 7.19 0.29 4.80
C GLU A 64 8.36 1.27 4.57
N ASP A 65 9.32 0.92 3.71
CA ASP A 65 10.34 1.86 3.22
C ASP A 65 9.80 2.70 2.06
N GLU A 66 8.89 3.64 2.37
CA GLU A 66 8.28 4.53 1.37
C GLU A 66 9.32 5.42 0.66
N ALA A 67 10.41 5.77 1.35
CA ALA A 67 11.48 6.60 0.79
C ALA A 67 12.56 5.79 0.03
N GLY A 68 12.50 4.46 0.06
CA GLY A 68 13.50 3.58 -0.52
C GLY A 68 14.90 3.75 0.09
N ARG A 69 15.01 4.40 1.27
CA ARG A 69 16.30 4.73 1.90
C ARG A 69 16.93 3.49 2.49
N LEU A 70 16.12 2.66 3.15
CA LEU A 70 16.57 1.39 3.72
C LEU A 70 16.96 0.42 2.61
N ARG A 71 16.18 0.34 1.53
CA ARG A 71 16.48 -0.47 0.34
C ARG A 71 17.79 -0.03 -0.32
N LYS A 72 18.01 1.28 -0.47
CA LYS A 72 19.28 1.83 -1.00
C LYS A 72 20.46 1.56 -0.08
N PHE A 73 20.24 1.64 1.23
CA PHE A 73 21.26 1.33 2.23
C PHE A 73 21.65 -0.16 2.16
N ARG A 74 20.68 -1.08 2.18
CA ARG A 74 20.89 -2.53 2.03
C ARG A 74 21.59 -2.87 0.71
N GLN A 75 21.26 -2.18 -0.38
CA GLN A 75 21.95 -2.37 -1.66
C GLN A 75 23.43 -1.98 -1.61
N ARG A 76 23.79 -0.98 -0.78
CA ARG A 76 25.16 -0.46 -0.67
C ARG A 76 26.01 -1.20 0.36
N PHE A 77 25.44 -1.49 1.52
CA PHE A 77 26.16 -2.00 2.69
C PHE A 77 25.81 -3.44 3.06
N GLY A 78 24.91 -4.09 2.30
CA GLY A 78 24.42 -5.43 2.61
C GLY A 78 23.40 -5.45 3.76
N ARG A 79 23.08 -6.65 4.25
CA ARG A 79 22.07 -6.88 5.31
C ARG A 79 22.65 -7.07 6.72
N GLY A 80 23.97 -6.91 6.91
CA GLY A 80 24.62 -7.10 8.22
C GLY A 80 24.31 -6.04 9.27
N TYR A 81 23.50 -5.04 8.93
CA TYR A 81 23.05 -3.97 9.82
C TYR A 81 21.53 -4.01 10.03
N ASP A 82 20.83 -5.06 9.58
CA ASP A 82 19.41 -5.25 9.88
C ASP A 82 19.24 -5.58 11.36
N ALA A 83 18.16 -5.10 11.99
CA ALA A 83 17.91 -5.28 13.43
C ALA A 83 17.92 -6.76 13.85
N GLU A 84 17.43 -7.66 12.99
CA GLU A 84 17.44 -9.12 13.19
C GLU A 84 18.87 -9.72 13.23
N SER A 85 19.84 -9.09 12.55
CA SER A 85 21.22 -9.57 12.55
C SER A 85 22.01 -9.16 13.79
N MET A 86 21.49 -8.20 14.59
CA MET A 86 22.11 -7.79 15.85
C MET A 86 21.67 -8.69 17.02
N SER A 87 20.47 -9.28 16.99
CA SER A 87 20.01 -10.21 18.03
C SER A 87 20.74 -11.55 18.02
N ASP A 88 21.12 -12.06 16.84
CA ASP A 88 21.90 -13.31 16.72
C ASP A 88 23.36 -13.16 17.19
N GLY A 89 23.87 -11.93 17.30
CA GLY A 89 25.25 -11.65 17.71
C GLY A 89 25.48 -11.70 19.22
N GLU A 90 24.44 -11.47 20.03
CA GLU A 90 24.55 -11.43 21.49
C GLU A 90 24.55 -12.84 22.11
N GLU A 91 23.76 -13.79 21.59
CA GLU A 91 23.72 -15.17 22.12
C GLU A 91 25.04 -15.94 21.91
N VAL A 92 25.69 -15.75 20.76
CA VAL A 92 26.98 -16.42 20.46
C VAL A 92 28.12 -15.91 21.36
N SER A 93 28.03 -14.66 21.82
CA SER A 93 29.02 -14.06 22.73
C SER A 93 28.92 -14.63 24.16
N PHE A 94 27.69 -14.88 24.64
CA PHE A 94 27.44 -15.43 25.97
C PHE A 94 27.82 -16.92 26.06
N SER A 95 27.54 -17.72 25.03
CA SER A 95 27.95 -19.14 25.00
C SER A 95 29.46 -19.36 24.94
N ARG A 96 30.22 -18.45 24.31
CA ARG A 96 31.70 -18.55 24.28
C ARG A 96 32.35 -18.24 25.61
N LEU A 97 31.74 -17.36 26.42
CA LEU A 97 32.23 -17.03 27.77
C LEU A 97 32.00 -18.17 28.78
N LEU A 98 30.94 -18.97 28.59
CA LEU A 98 30.59 -20.09 29.48
C LEU A 98 31.41 -21.37 29.23
N HIS A 99 32.11 -21.48 28.09
CA HIS A 99 33.04 -22.58 27.79
C HIS A 99 34.49 -22.30 28.22
N MET A 100 34.77 -21.11 28.75
CA MET A 100 36.11 -20.65 29.13
C MET A 100 36.28 -20.45 30.65
N LEU A 101 35.27 -20.85 31.44
CA LEU A 101 35.29 -21.00 32.90
C LEU A 101 35.11 -22.48 33.25
#